data_AF-F1LGQ6-F1
#
_entry.id   AF-F1LGQ6-F1
#
_cell.length_a   1.000
_cell.length_b   1.000
_cell.length_c   1.000
_cell.angle_alpha   90.00
_cell.angle_beta   90.00
_cell.angle_gamma   90.00
#
_symmetry.space_group_name_H-M   'P 1'
#
loop_
_entity.id
_entity.type
_entity.pdbx_description
1 polymer ?
#
loop_
_entity_poly.entity_id
_entity_poly.type
_entity_poly.pdbx_seq_one_letter_code
_entity_poly.pdbx_strand_id
1 'polypeptide(L)'
;MNSSFAHFMNIVLLSLCFIIALLLFQHGFLLKRHEVQTRSSCSDVTVTRSACWLPARYQRAIILLVDALRYDFVAPQSSSSSQTLFGGRLPSVTRLLRENNESAVLMHFIADPPTTTMQRLKALTTGSLPTFIDVGSNFASTAIVEDNWVEQIVSSGRNITFLGDDTWSLLSLFSALFRSFC
;
A
#
# COMPACT_ATOMS: atom_id res chain seq x y z
N MET A 1 51.24 -30.05 -15.86
CA MET A 1 49.93 -29.43 -16.17
C MET A 1 50.19 -27.98 -16.55
N ASN A 2 49.87 -27.55 -17.78
CA ASN A 2 50.26 -26.22 -18.26
C ASN A 2 49.59 -25.10 -17.44
N SER A 3 50.37 -24.15 -16.95
CA SER A 3 49.87 -22.99 -16.18
C SER A 3 48.75 -22.25 -16.92
N SER A 4 48.86 -22.09 -18.25
CA SER A 4 47.81 -21.50 -19.09
C SER A 4 46.49 -22.29 -19.07
N PHE A 5 46.54 -23.63 -19.04
CA PHE A 5 45.35 -24.47 -18.93
C PHE A 5 44.67 -24.34 -17.56
N ALA A 6 45.46 -24.22 -16.48
CA ALA A 6 44.94 -23.98 -15.14
C ALA A 6 44.28 -22.59 -15.01
N HIS A 7 44.86 -21.54 -15.62
CA HIS A 7 44.24 -20.22 -15.65
C HIS A 7 42.92 -20.20 -16.42
N PHE A 8 42.86 -20.88 -17.57
CA PHE A 8 41.62 -21.00 -18.34
C PHE A 8 40.51 -21.70 -17.54
N MET A 9 40.83 -22.82 -16.89
CA MET A 9 39.88 -23.53 -16.02
C MET A 9 39.39 -22.67 -14.85
N ASN A 10 40.27 -21.88 -14.22
CA ASN A 10 39.88 -20.99 -13.14
C ASN A 10 38.94 -19.86 -13.61
N ILE A 11 39.18 -19.28 -14.79
CA ILE A 11 38.30 -18.25 -15.36
C ILE A 11 36.91 -18.84 -15.66
N VAL A 12 36.86 -20.03 -16.26
CA VAL A 12 35.59 -20.73 -16.52
C VAL A 12 34.85 -20.98 -15.21
N LEU A 13 35.52 -21.50 -14.19
CA LEU A 13 34.90 -21.77 -12.89
C LEU A 13 34.37 -20.49 -12.21
N LEU A 14 35.16 -19.41 -12.21
CA LEU A 14 34.75 -18.11 -11.65
C LEU A 14 33.54 -17.55 -12.38
N SER A 15 33.52 -17.62 -13.72
CA SER A 15 32.38 -17.16 -14.53
C SER A 15 31.11 -17.95 -14.21
N LEU A 16 31.23 -19.26 -14.02
CA LEU A 16 30.11 -20.15 -13.73
C LEU A 16 29.55 -19.90 -12.33
N CYS A 17 30.42 -19.71 -11.33
CA CYS A 17 30.02 -19.27 -9.98
C CYS A 17 29.30 -17.93 -10.01
N PHE A 18 29.78 -16.97 -10.81
CA PHE A 18 29.15 -15.64 -10.91
C PHE A 18 27.76 -15.72 -11.55
N ILE A 19 27.59 -16.54 -12.60
CA ILE A 19 26.29 -16.78 -13.23
C ILE A 19 25.32 -17.44 -12.23
N ILE A 20 25.77 -18.47 -11.51
CA ILE A 20 24.93 -19.13 -10.49
C ILE A 20 24.53 -18.14 -9.38
N ALA A 21 25.47 -17.32 -8.90
CA ALA A 21 25.19 -16.31 -7.90
C ALA A 21 24.18 -15.26 -8.39
N LEU A 22 24.29 -14.80 -9.65
CA LEU A 22 23.34 -13.90 -10.26
C LEU A 22 21.93 -14.53 -10.38
N LEU A 23 21.84 -15.80 -10.78
CA LEU A 23 20.57 -16.51 -10.85
C LEU A 23 19.93 -16.66 -9.46
N LEU A 24 20.71 -17.10 -8.46
CA LEU A 24 20.24 -17.19 -7.08
C LEU A 24 19.79 -15.83 -6.53
N PHE A 25 20.55 -14.78 -6.81
CA PHE A 25 20.20 -13.41 -6.41
C PHE A 25 18.91 -12.94 -7.09
N GLN A 26 18.75 -13.15 -8.40
CA GLN A 26 17.52 -12.78 -9.11
C GLN A 26 16.29 -13.55 -8.62
N HIS A 27 16.45 -14.81 -8.21
CA HIS A 27 15.36 -15.62 -7.66
C HIS A 27 15.01 -15.28 -6.20
N GLY A 28 15.99 -14.89 -5.37
CA GLY A 28 15.79 -14.64 -3.94
C GLY A 28 15.58 -13.18 -3.55
N PHE A 29 16.23 -12.24 -4.25
CA PHE A 29 16.16 -10.80 -3.93
C PHE A 29 14.86 -10.16 -4.40
N LEU A 30 14.36 -10.58 -5.56
CA LEU A 30 13.11 -10.07 -6.10
C LEU A 30 11.95 -10.94 -5.61
N LEU A 31 11.30 -10.50 -4.54
CA LEU A 31 10.05 -11.08 -4.06
C LEU A 31 8.99 -11.02 -5.18
N LYS A 32 8.81 -12.14 -5.89
CA LYS A 32 7.68 -12.37 -6.79
C LYS A 32 6.47 -12.72 -5.94
N ARG A 33 5.60 -11.75 -5.70
CA ARG A 33 4.30 -12.04 -5.11
C ARG A 33 3.40 -12.68 -6.15
N HIS A 34 2.68 -13.71 -5.74
CA HIS A 34 1.58 -14.25 -6.52
C HIS A 34 0.34 -13.40 -6.22
N GLU A 35 -0.11 -12.62 -7.20
CA GLU A 35 -1.37 -11.89 -7.09
C GLU A 35 -2.53 -12.88 -7.17
N VAL A 36 -3.41 -12.84 -6.16
CA VAL A 36 -4.58 -13.71 -6.11
C VAL A 36 -5.71 -12.98 -6.83
N GLN A 37 -6.16 -13.53 -7.95
CA GLN A 37 -7.25 -12.95 -8.77
C GLN A 37 -8.65 -13.30 -8.26
N THR A 38 -8.76 -14.08 -7.18
CA THR A 38 -10.06 -14.42 -6.60
C THR A 38 -10.61 -13.22 -5.83
N ARG A 39 -11.90 -12.94 -6.01
CA ARG A 39 -12.60 -11.89 -5.28
C ARG A 39 -13.41 -12.49 -4.14
N SER A 40 -13.44 -11.78 -3.02
CA SER A 40 -14.23 -12.16 -1.87
C SER A 40 -15.72 -12.15 -2.22
N SER A 41 -16.40 -13.19 -1.79
CA SER A 41 -17.82 -13.44 -2.04
C SER A 41 -18.58 -13.64 -0.74
N CYS A 42 -19.89 -13.52 -0.83
CA CYS A 42 -20.78 -13.69 0.31
C CYS A 42 -20.68 -15.05 0.99
N SER A 43 -20.43 -16.09 0.19
CA SER A 43 -20.27 -17.47 0.66
C SER A 43 -19.01 -17.68 1.49
N ASP A 44 -18.03 -16.77 1.39
CA ASP A 44 -16.77 -16.89 2.12
C ASP A 44 -16.92 -16.48 3.59
N VAL A 45 -18.00 -15.78 3.92
CA VAL A 45 -18.30 -15.31 5.29
C VAL A 45 -19.19 -16.33 5.98
N THR A 46 -18.64 -17.06 6.95
CA THR A 46 -19.35 -18.08 7.75
C THR A 46 -20.35 -17.51 8.78
N VAL A 47 -20.63 -16.20 8.73
CA VAL A 47 -21.52 -15.54 9.69
C VAL A 47 -22.97 -15.79 9.29
N THR A 48 -23.68 -16.55 10.13
CA THR A 48 -25.11 -16.85 10.05
C THR A 48 -26.00 -15.63 10.37
N ARG A 49 -25.90 -14.56 9.57
CA ARG A 49 -26.78 -13.39 9.66
C ARG A 49 -27.34 -13.02 8.30
N SER A 50 -28.46 -12.29 8.30
CA SER A 50 -29.17 -11.80 7.11
C SER A 50 -28.37 -10.84 6.22
N ALA A 51 -27.10 -10.55 6.55
CA ALA A 51 -26.25 -9.63 5.85
C ALA A 51 -24.98 -10.34 5.40
N CYS A 52 -24.60 -10.07 4.14
CA CYS A 52 -23.43 -10.63 3.49
C CYS A 52 -22.10 -10.27 4.17
N TRP A 53 -22.06 -9.07 4.73
CA TRP A 53 -20.89 -8.50 5.39
C TRP A 53 -21.25 -8.13 6.84
N LEU A 54 -20.23 -7.77 7.61
CA LEU A 54 -20.40 -7.22 8.96
C LEU A 54 -21.40 -6.04 8.94
N PRO A 55 -22.26 -5.92 9.97
CA PRO A 55 -23.22 -4.84 10.04
C PRO A 55 -22.49 -3.49 10.09
N ALA A 56 -22.87 -2.57 9.21
CA ALA A 56 -22.28 -1.25 9.15
C ALA A 56 -22.56 -0.47 10.45
N ARG A 57 -21.51 -0.09 11.17
CA ARG A 57 -21.61 0.75 12.37
C ARG A 57 -21.99 2.19 12.04
N TYR A 58 -21.59 2.67 10.86
CA TYR A 58 -21.79 4.04 10.39
C TYR A 58 -22.44 4.05 9.01
N GLN A 59 -23.27 5.07 8.74
CA GLN A 59 -23.95 5.23 7.44
C GLN A 59 -23.05 5.86 6.38
N ARG A 60 -22.09 6.70 6.80
CA ARG A 60 -21.16 7.43 5.94
C ARG A 60 -19.77 7.39 6.55
N ALA A 61 -18.76 7.29 5.69
CA ALA A 61 -17.36 7.35 6.07
C ALA A 61 -16.63 8.29 5.11
N ILE A 62 -15.62 9.01 5.63
CA ILE A 62 -14.74 9.87 4.84
C ILE A 62 -13.32 9.37 5.08
N ILE A 63 -12.62 9.03 4.00
CA ILE A 63 -11.21 8.67 4.03
C ILE A 63 -10.44 9.84 3.44
N LEU A 64 -9.66 10.52 4.28
CA LEU A 64 -8.78 11.60 3.87
C LEU A 64 -7.36 11.07 3.79
N LEU A 65 -6.80 11.06 2.58
CA LEU A 65 -5.38 10.75 2.37
C LEU A 65 -4.62 12.04 2.11
N VAL A 66 -3.49 12.20 2.81
CA VAL A 66 -2.60 13.36 2.66
C VAL A 66 -1.23 12.84 2.26
N ASP A 67 -0.76 13.23 1.08
CA ASP A 67 0.57 12.84 0.62
C ASP A 67 1.66 13.52 1.46
N ALA A 68 2.76 12.80 1.69
CA ALA A 68 3.90 13.24 2.48
C ALA A 68 3.60 13.71 3.93
N LEU A 69 2.46 13.30 4.52
CA LEU A 69 2.14 13.60 5.92
C LEU A 69 2.87 12.65 6.87
N ARG A 70 3.96 13.12 7.48
CA ARG A 70 4.71 12.36 8.48
C ARG A 70 4.01 12.33 9.84
N TYR A 71 4.24 11.27 10.60
CA TYR A 71 3.67 11.06 11.94
C TYR A 71 3.98 12.19 12.92
N ASP A 72 5.22 12.70 12.90
CA ASP A 72 5.69 13.76 13.80
C ASP A 72 5.04 15.13 13.55
N PHE A 73 4.38 15.32 12.40
CA PHE A 73 3.63 16.55 12.11
C PHE A 73 2.27 16.56 12.82
N VAL A 74 1.73 15.37 13.12
CA VAL A 74 0.40 15.18 13.73
C VAL A 74 0.49 14.90 15.22
N ALA A 75 1.55 14.20 15.65
CA ALA A 75 1.74 13.79 17.04
C ALA A 75 1.71 14.99 18.01
N PRO A 76 0.93 14.91 19.11
CA PRO A 76 0.89 15.97 20.11
C PRO A 76 2.29 16.24 20.69
N GLN A 77 2.74 17.48 20.62
CA GLN A 77 4.03 17.88 21.21
C GLN A 77 3.89 17.98 22.74
N SER A 78 4.89 17.48 23.47
CA SER A 78 5.01 17.71 24.91
C SER A 78 5.54 19.13 25.15
N SER A 79 5.05 19.79 26.22
CA SER A 79 5.46 21.13 26.62
C SER A 79 6.95 21.27 26.97
N SER A 80 7.66 20.15 27.15
CA SER A 80 9.09 20.07 27.47
C SER A 80 10.00 19.87 26.26
N SER A 81 9.45 19.58 25.08
CA SER A 81 10.22 19.44 23.84
C SER A 81 10.42 20.81 23.19
N SER A 82 11.64 21.10 22.74
CA SER A 82 11.92 22.26 21.90
C SER A 82 10.95 22.24 20.70
N GLN A 83 10.25 23.36 20.47
CA GLN A 83 9.28 23.49 19.38
C GLN A 83 9.91 22.98 18.08
N THR A 84 9.41 21.85 17.60
CA THR A 84 9.84 21.36 16.30
C THR A 84 9.21 22.25 15.23
N LEU A 85 9.93 22.55 14.14
CA LEU A 85 9.49 23.45 13.07
C LEU A 85 8.08 23.11 12.53
N PHE A 86 7.73 21.82 12.54
CA PHE A 86 6.53 21.26 11.92
C PHE A 86 5.47 20.77 12.93
N GLY A 87 5.80 20.71 14.22
CA GLY A 87 4.90 20.21 15.25
C GLY A 87 3.83 21.22 15.67
N GLY A 88 2.65 20.72 16.05
CA GLY A 88 1.56 21.55 16.57
C GLY A 88 0.87 22.44 15.52
N ARG A 89 1.10 22.20 14.22
CA ARG A 89 0.47 22.94 13.11
C ARG A 89 -0.95 22.45 12.77
N LEU A 90 -1.40 21.35 13.38
CA LEU A 90 -2.72 20.75 13.18
C LEU A 90 -3.55 20.81 14.48
N PRO A 91 -3.96 22.01 14.93
CA PRO A 91 -4.61 22.20 16.23
C PRO A 91 -5.93 21.44 16.35
N SER A 92 -6.69 21.31 15.25
CA SER A 92 -7.95 20.56 15.23
C SER A 92 -7.74 19.07 15.50
N VAL A 93 -6.67 18.49 14.94
CA VAL A 93 -6.35 17.07 15.17
C VAL A 93 -5.90 16.86 16.61
N THR A 94 -5.01 17.72 17.11
CA THR A 94 -4.58 17.67 18.51
C THR A 94 -5.74 17.84 19.48
N ARG A 95 -6.71 18.71 19.16
CA ARG A 95 -7.93 18.91 19.96
C ARG A 95 -8.79 17.65 19.97
N LEU A 96 -9.07 17.06 18.81
CA LEU A 96 -9.85 15.81 18.70
C LEU A 96 -9.21 14.68 19.50
N LEU A 97 -7.89 14.52 19.42
CA LEU A 97 -7.14 13.51 20.15
C LEU A 97 -7.15 13.72 21.67
N ARG A 98 -7.29 14.97 22.15
CA ARG A 98 -7.32 15.29 23.59
C ARG A 98 -8.73 15.25 24.18
N GLU A 99 -9.72 15.76 23.45
CA GLU A 99 -11.10 15.89 23.94
C GLU A 99 -11.89 14.59 23.81
N ASN A 100 -11.61 13.77 22.79
CA ASN A 100 -12.42 12.60 22.45
C ASN A 100 -11.61 11.29 22.50
N ASN A 101 -11.21 10.87 23.69
CA ASN A 101 -10.36 9.69 23.90
C ASN A 101 -10.99 8.37 23.38
N GLU A 102 -12.32 8.28 23.28
CA GLU A 102 -13.02 7.09 22.77
C GLU A 102 -13.38 7.17 21.27
N SER A 103 -13.28 8.34 20.65
CA SER A 103 -13.71 8.56 19.25
C SER A 103 -12.58 8.97 18.30
N ALA A 104 -11.37 9.23 18.82
CA ALA A 104 -10.19 9.55 18.02
C ALA A 104 -8.99 8.72 18.50
N VAL A 105 -8.25 8.14 17.56
CA VAL A 105 -7.02 7.40 17.83
C VAL A 105 -5.94 7.82 16.85
N LEU A 106 -4.73 8.04 17.36
CA LEU A 106 -3.54 8.27 16.54
C LEU A 106 -2.74 6.98 16.47
N MET A 107 -2.52 6.47 15.26
CA MET A 107 -1.75 5.25 15.01
C MET A 107 -0.51 5.59 14.19
N HIS A 108 0.61 4.93 14.51
CA HIS A 108 1.86 5.09 13.77
C HIS A 108 1.98 3.97 12.73
N PHE A 109 2.07 4.35 11.46
CA PHE A 109 2.34 3.45 10.37
C PHE A 109 3.79 3.61 9.89
N ILE A 110 4.58 2.53 9.94
CA ILE A 110 5.93 2.51 9.41
C ILE A 110 5.87 1.93 8.00
N ALA A 111 6.23 2.75 7.02
CA ALA A 111 6.27 2.33 5.64
C ALA A 111 7.64 1.73 5.29
N ASP A 112 7.70 0.41 5.07
CA ASP A 112 8.85 -0.24 4.43
C ASP A 112 9.21 0.36 3.05
N PRO A 113 10.48 0.31 2.60
CA PRO A 113 10.82 0.62 1.22
C PRO A 113 10.10 -0.35 0.26
N PRO A 114 9.56 0.08 -0.90
CA PRO A 114 9.62 1.40 -1.54
C PRO A 114 8.57 2.40 -1.05
N THR A 115 8.98 3.66 -0.82
CA THR A 115 8.10 4.76 -0.35
C THR A 115 7.40 5.50 -1.51
N THR A 116 6.85 4.76 -2.48
CA THR A 116 6.10 5.38 -3.59
C THR A 116 4.61 5.43 -3.23
N THR A 117 3.95 6.56 -3.49
CA THR A 117 2.54 6.81 -3.13
C THR A 117 1.60 5.77 -3.76
N MET A 118 1.83 5.42 -5.03
CA MET A 118 1.05 4.43 -5.77
C MET A 118 1.05 3.04 -5.11
N GLN A 119 2.23 2.55 -4.71
CA GLN A 119 2.34 1.23 -4.07
C GLN A 119 1.64 1.20 -2.72
N ARG A 120 1.66 2.31 -2.00
CA ARG A 120 0.96 2.45 -0.71
C ARG A 120 -0.54 2.51 -0.89
N LEU A 121 -1.02 3.19 -1.93
CA LEU A 121 -2.43 3.20 -2.31
C LEU A 121 -2.93 1.79 -2.69
N LYS A 122 -2.16 1.05 -3.50
CA LYS A 122 -2.48 -0.35 -3.82
C LYS A 122 -2.55 -1.20 -2.54
N ALA A 123 -1.54 -1.13 -1.69
CA ALA A 123 -1.51 -1.85 -0.42
C ALA A 123 -2.68 -1.50 0.52
N LEU A 124 -3.05 -0.22 0.61
CA LEU A 124 -4.16 0.26 1.43
C LEU A 124 -5.53 -0.15 0.88
N THR A 125 -5.65 -0.31 -0.43
CA THR A 125 -6.92 -0.67 -1.08
C THR A 125 -7.13 -2.18 -1.15
N THR A 126 -6.07 -2.97 -1.36
CA THR A 126 -6.13 -4.43 -1.46
C THR A 126 -5.75 -5.15 -0.16
N GLY A 127 -5.29 -4.42 0.86
CA GLY A 127 -4.80 -5.00 2.13
C GLY A 127 -3.52 -5.81 1.98
N SER A 128 -2.80 -5.67 0.88
CA SER A 128 -1.70 -6.53 0.51
C SER A 128 -0.31 -5.88 0.64
N LEU A 129 0.74 -6.70 0.75
CA LEU A 129 2.11 -6.20 0.82
C LEU A 129 2.61 -5.68 -0.55
N PRO A 130 3.19 -4.46 -0.64
CA PRO A 130 3.79 -3.96 -1.87
C PRO A 130 5.08 -4.71 -2.19
N THR A 131 5.31 -5.08 -3.46
CA THR A 131 6.53 -5.77 -3.87
C THR A 131 7.38 -4.99 -4.86
N PHE A 132 8.69 -5.24 -4.87
CA PHE A 132 9.65 -4.52 -5.73
C PHE A 132 9.42 -4.76 -7.23
N ILE A 133 8.92 -5.94 -7.62
CA ILE A 133 8.60 -6.23 -9.03
C ILE A 133 7.42 -5.38 -9.50
N ASP A 134 6.48 -5.09 -8.60
CA ASP A 134 5.37 -4.19 -8.91
C ASP A 134 5.87 -2.77 -9.20
N VAL A 135 6.94 -2.28 -8.56
CA VAL A 135 7.48 -0.95 -8.90
C VAL A 135 7.96 -0.88 -10.35
N GLY A 136 8.58 -1.95 -10.86
CA GLY A 136 9.05 -2.04 -12.24
C GLY A 136 7.91 -2.11 -13.26
N SER A 137 6.85 -2.88 -12.97
CA SER A 137 5.66 -2.97 -13.83
C SER A 137 4.73 -1.75 -13.69
N ASN A 138 4.76 -1.02 -12.57
CA ASN A 138 3.98 0.20 -12.35
C ASN A 138 4.49 1.41 -13.16
N PHE A 139 5.67 1.33 -13.78
CA PHE A 139 6.05 2.28 -14.85
C PHE A 139 5.20 2.08 -16.12
N ALA A 140 4.54 0.93 -16.26
CA ALA A 140 3.65 0.59 -17.36
C ALA A 140 2.25 0.26 -16.82
N SER A 141 1.53 1.27 -16.30
CA SER A 141 0.07 1.29 -16.06
C SER A 141 -0.60 -0.09 -15.95
N THR A 142 -0.37 -0.82 -14.85
CA THR A 142 -1.08 -2.08 -14.61
C THR A 142 -2.31 -1.79 -13.75
N ALA A 143 -3.49 -2.06 -14.30
CA ALA A 143 -4.73 -1.99 -13.55
C ALA A 143 -4.69 -2.89 -12.30
N ILE A 144 -5.30 -2.45 -11.20
CA ILE A 144 -5.50 -3.32 -10.04
C ILE A 144 -6.45 -4.43 -10.48
N VAL A 145 -5.96 -5.66 -10.55
CA VAL A 145 -6.77 -6.86 -10.81
C VAL A 145 -7.22 -7.51 -9.50
N GLU A 146 -6.50 -7.24 -8.41
CA GLU A 146 -6.77 -7.77 -7.07
C GLU A 146 -8.09 -7.25 -6.48
N ASP A 147 -8.66 -8.08 -5.59
CA ASP A 147 -9.81 -7.67 -4.78
C ASP A 147 -9.46 -6.46 -3.91
N ASN A 148 -10.40 -5.52 -3.79
CA ASN A 148 -10.20 -4.28 -3.06
C ASN A 148 -11.51 -3.77 -2.47
N TRP A 149 -11.40 -3.02 -1.37
CA TRP A 149 -12.59 -2.56 -0.64
C TRP A 149 -13.46 -1.59 -1.45
N VAL A 150 -12.89 -0.88 -2.42
CA VAL A 150 -13.62 0.08 -3.26
C VAL A 150 -14.60 -0.63 -4.15
N GLU A 151 -14.13 -1.64 -4.88
CA GLU A 151 -14.96 -2.47 -5.75
C GLU A 151 -16.01 -3.24 -4.95
N GLN A 152 -15.67 -3.75 -3.76
CA GLN A 152 -16.61 -4.41 -2.86
C GLN A 152 -17.74 -3.47 -2.37
N ILE A 153 -17.44 -2.19 -2.15
CA ILE A 153 -18.47 -1.22 -1.80
C ILE A 153 -19.38 -0.93 -3.00
N VAL A 154 -18.83 -0.75 -4.20
CA VAL A 154 -19.64 -0.51 -5.41
C VAL A 154 -20.51 -1.72 -5.75
N SER A 155 -19.96 -2.94 -5.67
CA SER A 155 -20.70 -4.18 -5.91
C SER A 155 -21.84 -4.40 -4.91
N SER A 156 -21.72 -3.84 -3.70
CA SER A 156 -22.80 -3.82 -2.70
C SER A 156 -23.90 -2.78 -2.96
N GLY A 157 -23.82 -2.05 -4.08
CA GLY A 157 -24.80 -1.02 -4.47
C GLY A 157 -24.67 0.30 -3.70
N ARG A 158 -23.54 0.52 -3.02
CA ARG A 158 -23.26 1.77 -2.29
C ARG A 158 -22.60 2.78 -3.22
N ASN A 159 -22.87 4.07 -2.95
CA ASN A 159 -22.26 5.16 -3.70
C ASN A 159 -20.91 5.55 -3.08
N ILE A 160 -19.92 5.80 -3.94
CA ILE A 160 -18.62 6.35 -3.54
C ILE A 160 -18.33 7.58 -4.39
N THR A 161 -17.98 8.68 -3.74
CA THR A 161 -17.55 9.92 -4.38
C THR A 161 -16.07 10.12 -4.07
N PHE A 162 -15.30 10.42 -5.11
CA PHE A 162 -13.88 10.72 -4.98
C PHE A 162 -13.61 12.19 -5.30
N LEU A 163 -12.69 12.79 -4.54
CA LEU A 163 -12.21 14.15 -4.73
C LEU A 163 -10.70 14.15 -4.46
N GLY A 164 -9.88 14.46 -5.46
CA GLY A 164 -8.43 14.44 -5.34
C GLY A 164 -7.72 14.70 -6.67
N ASP A 165 -6.44 14.40 -6.71
CA ASP A 165 -5.54 14.63 -7.84
C ASP A 165 -5.52 13.45 -8.84
N ASP A 166 -4.79 13.65 -9.95
CA ASP A 166 -4.63 12.66 -11.02
C ASP A 166 -3.90 11.38 -10.57
N THR A 167 -3.30 11.37 -9.38
CA THR A 167 -2.64 10.17 -8.83
C THR A 167 -3.63 9.02 -8.66
N TRP A 168 -4.89 9.35 -8.35
CA TRP A 168 -5.97 8.37 -8.24
C TRP A 168 -6.59 7.99 -9.59
N SER A 169 -6.52 8.86 -10.61
CA SER A 169 -6.96 8.50 -11.95
C SER A 169 -6.02 7.47 -12.59
N LEU A 170 -4.74 7.47 -12.19
CA LEU A 170 -3.72 6.51 -12.62
C LEU A 170 -3.91 5.09 -12.02
N LEU A 171 -4.60 4.99 -10.88
CA LEU A 171 -5.19 3.73 -10.40
C LEU A 171 -6.42 3.45 -11.27
N SER A 172 -6.21 2.83 -12.43
CA SER A 172 -7.24 2.64 -13.46
C SER A 172 -8.55 1.97 -12.98
N LEU A 173 -8.55 1.31 -11.82
CA LEU A 173 -9.75 0.80 -11.15
C LEU A 173 -10.70 1.91 -10.65
N PHE A 174 -10.19 3.09 -10.27
CA PHE A 174 -10.99 4.21 -9.78
C PHE A 174 -11.63 5.02 -10.91
N SER A 175 -11.01 5.09 -12.08
CA SER A 175 -11.56 5.88 -13.20
C SER A 175 -12.93 5.39 -13.70
N ALA A 176 -13.21 4.08 -13.60
CA ALA A 176 -14.47 3.49 -14.08
C ALA A 176 -15.56 3.39 -13.00
N LEU A 177 -15.18 3.38 -11.71
CA LEU A 177 -16.09 3.12 -10.60
C LEU A 177 -16.64 4.39 -9.94
N PHE A 178 -15.99 5.54 -10.13
CA PHE A 178 -16.36 6.77 -9.43
C PHE A 178 -17.11 7.73 -10.33
N ARG A 179 -18.17 8.33 -9.78
CA ARG A 179 -18.72 9.57 -10.32
C ARG A 179 -17.74 10.69 -9.96
N SER A 180 -16.79 10.96 -10.85
CA SER A 180 -15.89 12.10 -10.73
C SER A 180 -16.70 13.39 -10.80
N PHE A 181 -16.63 14.19 -9.75
CA PHE A 181 -16.99 15.61 -9.81
C PHE A 181 -15.69 16.39 -9.98
N CYS A 182 -15.48 16.92 -11.18
CA CYS A 182 -14.54 18.02 -11.40
C CYS A 182 -15.15 19.33 -10.89
#